data_AF-A0A212QTE6-F1
#
_entry.id   AF-A0A212QTE6-F1
#
_cell.length_a   1.000
_cell.length_b   1.000
_cell.length_c   1.000
_cell.angle_alpha   90.00
_cell.angle_beta   90.00
_cell.angle_gamma   90.00
#
_symmetry.space_group_name_H-M   'P 1'
#
loop_
_entity.id
_entity.type
_entity.pdbx_description
1 polymer ?
#
loop_
_entity_poly.entity_id
_entity_poly.type
_entity_poly.pdbx_seq_one_letter_code
_entity_poly.pdbx_strand_id
1 'polypeptide(L)'
;MNDLLEAACAARRQAYAPYSGFHVGAALRGESGRIYVAANTENAAYPLGTCAEAGAIAAMIAAGERRIREVAVAGSGQEPCVPCGGCRQRLAEFADAGVLVHMTGADAAILRMTLGELLPRAFALRPVTAPGISNAATLIRSRAGFQAPEIALVLGSGMGEAVEALEDAIVFSYAELDGFPAPSVAGHAGQLMLGRLCDVPVAVMRGRMHLYEGHSAKSFNDPLDTLAAIGCKTLMLTNAAGSLRPEIGPGSLVLISDHINMMGTNPMMGVRDANGSPSFLDLTDLYDPACRRRLLTLARDRGVQLTEGIYASMLGPVFETPAEIRALRLMGADLVGMSTVPEAISGRHAGMKVVALSIVTNFAAGLSASPLSHEQTLSQASRAKAALASFLKIALPEIVRATA
;
A
#
# COMPACT_ATOMS: atom_id res chain seq x y z
N MET A 1 -24.46 -13.23 26.44
CA MET A 1 -24.93 -13.59 25.08
C MET A 1 -26.35 -13.06 24.79
N ASN A 2 -26.92 -12.21 25.67
CA ASN A 2 -28.38 -11.98 25.76
C ASN A 2 -28.78 -10.50 25.82
N ASP A 3 -27.89 -9.60 26.24
CA ASP A 3 -28.20 -8.20 26.54
C ASP A 3 -28.49 -7.36 25.28
N LEU A 4 -27.74 -7.56 24.19
CA LEU A 4 -27.91 -6.78 22.96
C LEU A 4 -29.23 -7.09 22.25
N LEU A 5 -29.61 -8.37 22.18
CA LEU A 5 -30.90 -8.80 21.61
C LEU A 5 -32.08 -8.42 22.52
N GLU A 6 -31.93 -8.55 23.84
CA GLU A 6 -32.95 -8.06 24.79
C GLU A 6 -33.17 -6.56 24.63
N ALA A 7 -32.10 -5.78 24.47
CA ALA A 7 -32.15 -4.34 24.23
C ALA A 7 -32.85 -4.00 22.90
N ALA A 8 -32.55 -4.74 21.81
CA ALA A 8 -33.22 -4.57 20.53
C ALA A 8 -34.73 -4.91 20.61
N CYS A 9 -35.08 -6.01 21.27
CA CYS A 9 -36.48 -6.40 21.51
C CYS A 9 -37.23 -5.41 22.41
N ALA A 10 -36.54 -4.80 23.39
CA ALA A 10 -37.11 -3.75 24.21
C ALA A 10 -37.37 -2.47 23.42
N ALA A 11 -36.41 -2.05 22.59
CA ALA A 11 -36.56 -0.90 21.71
C ALA A 11 -37.70 -1.11 20.70
N ARG A 12 -37.87 -2.31 20.14
CA ARG A 12 -38.96 -2.65 19.21
C ARG A 12 -40.34 -2.29 19.76
N ARG A 13 -40.56 -2.41 21.07
CA ARG A 13 -41.85 -2.06 21.72
C ARG A 13 -42.15 -0.57 21.70
N GLN A 14 -41.15 0.27 21.42
CA GLN A 14 -41.27 1.73 21.33
C GLN A 14 -41.37 2.21 19.87
N ALA A 15 -41.47 1.30 18.89
CA ALA A 15 -41.61 1.66 17.48
C ALA A 15 -42.86 2.50 17.23
N TYR A 16 -42.70 3.58 16.47
CA TYR A 16 -43.81 4.36 15.95
C TYR A 16 -44.03 3.96 14.49
N ALA A 17 -44.92 2.99 14.27
CA ALA A 17 -45.20 2.44 12.93
C ALA A 17 -46.72 2.34 12.62
N PRO A 18 -47.46 3.46 12.65
CA PRO A 18 -48.91 3.44 12.47
C PRO A 18 -49.37 3.10 11.05
N TYR A 19 -48.48 3.14 10.05
CA TYR A 19 -48.83 2.90 8.66
C TYR A 19 -48.59 1.44 8.26
N SER A 20 -47.42 0.88 8.58
CA SER A 20 -47.12 -0.53 8.23
C SER A 20 -47.51 -1.53 9.32
N GLY A 21 -47.55 -1.10 10.59
CA GLY A 21 -47.63 -2.02 11.74
C GLY A 21 -46.38 -2.89 11.93
N PHE A 22 -45.31 -2.66 11.17
CA PHE A 22 -44.07 -3.44 11.26
C PHE A 22 -43.09 -2.77 12.23
N HIS A 23 -42.98 -3.34 13.43
CA HIS A 23 -42.18 -2.80 14.51
C HIS A 23 -40.79 -3.40 14.47
N VAL A 24 -39.77 -2.54 14.48
CA VAL A 24 -38.35 -2.93 14.45
C VAL A 24 -37.62 -2.19 15.56
N GLY A 25 -36.78 -2.91 16.31
CA GLY A 25 -35.82 -2.36 17.25
C GLY A 25 -34.40 -2.77 16.87
N ALA A 26 -33.43 -1.89 17.13
CA ALA A 26 -32.02 -2.16 16.90
C ALA A 26 -31.21 -1.78 18.14
N ALA A 27 -30.13 -2.53 18.37
CA ALA A 27 -29.16 -2.26 19.41
C ALA A 27 -27.74 -2.39 18.83
N LEU A 28 -26.88 -1.42 19.13
CA LEU A 28 -25.49 -1.36 18.68
C LEU A 28 -24.59 -1.36 19.91
N ARG A 29 -23.58 -2.23 19.93
CA ARG A 29 -22.52 -2.18 20.93
C ARG A 29 -21.37 -1.33 20.39
N GLY A 30 -21.05 -0.25 21.11
CA GLY A 30 -19.88 0.58 20.84
C GLY A 30 -18.56 -0.08 21.23
N GLU A 31 -17.45 0.53 20.83
CA GLU A 31 -16.08 0.20 21.26
C GLU A 31 -15.87 0.31 22.78
N SER A 32 -16.56 1.25 23.44
CA SER A 32 -16.60 1.40 24.90
C SER A 32 -17.36 0.28 25.61
N GLY A 33 -18.04 -0.60 24.86
CA GLY A 33 -18.93 -1.64 25.36
C GLY A 33 -20.35 -1.14 25.66
N ARG A 34 -20.62 0.17 25.58
CA ARG A 34 -21.96 0.77 25.77
C ARG A 34 -22.92 0.33 24.67
N ILE A 35 -24.19 0.14 25.04
CA ILE A 35 -25.27 -0.23 24.11
C ILE A 35 -26.11 1.00 23.76
N TYR A 36 -26.34 1.20 22.47
CA TYR A 36 -27.19 2.25 21.90
C TYR A 36 -28.38 1.62 21.21
N VAL A 37 -29.57 2.10 21.50
CA VAL A 37 -30.82 1.52 20.99
C VAL A 37 -31.67 2.53 20.29
N ALA A 38 -32.46 2.07 19.33
CA ALA A 38 -33.56 2.84 18.76
C ALA A 38 -34.62 1.91 18.16
N ALA A 39 -35.78 2.49 17.85
CA ALA A 39 -36.88 1.85 17.16
C ALA A 39 -37.16 2.55 15.84
N ASN A 40 -37.81 1.88 14.89
CA ASN A 40 -38.23 2.54 13.66
C ASN A 40 -39.32 3.58 13.95
N THR A 41 -39.23 4.71 13.24
CA THR A 41 -40.19 5.80 13.27
C THR A 41 -40.68 6.07 11.87
N GLU A 42 -41.97 5.84 11.62
CA GLU A 42 -42.59 6.13 10.35
C GLU A 42 -43.08 7.57 10.27
N ASN A 43 -43.23 8.04 9.03
CA ASN A 43 -43.73 9.37 8.73
C ASN A 43 -44.70 9.25 7.55
N ALA A 44 -45.76 10.06 7.54
CA ALA A 44 -46.72 10.12 6.44
C ALA A 44 -46.02 10.36 5.09
N ALA A 45 -44.94 11.15 5.10
CA ALA A 45 -43.98 11.20 4.01
C ALA A 45 -42.95 10.09 4.21
N TYR A 46 -43.20 8.90 3.65
CA TYR A 46 -42.36 7.71 3.80
C TYR A 46 -40.84 7.94 3.67
N PRO A 47 -40.32 8.80 2.76
CA PRO A 47 -38.88 9.07 2.68
C PRO A 47 -38.26 9.71 3.93
N LEU A 48 -39.08 10.30 4.81
CA LEU A 48 -38.67 10.92 6.06
C LEU A 48 -38.71 9.95 7.25
N GLY A 49 -39.12 8.70 7.03
CA GLY A 49 -39.06 7.65 8.05
C GLY A 49 -37.60 7.32 8.43
N THR A 50 -37.41 6.83 9.65
CA THR A 50 -36.10 6.42 10.16
C THR A 50 -36.15 4.97 10.61
N CYS A 51 -35.30 4.13 10.03
CA CYS A 51 -35.12 2.75 10.47
C CYS A 51 -34.46 2.68 11.86
N ALA A 52 -34.70 1.59 12.58
CA ALA A 52 -34.17 1.41 13.93
C ALA A 52 -32.64 1.48 13.98
N GLU A 53 -31.94 0.88 13.01
CA GLU A 53 -30.48 0.87 12.92
C GLU A 53 -29.93 2.29 12.72
N ALA A 54 -30.57 3.08 11.84
CA ALA A 54 -30.19 4.48 11.61
C ALA A 54 -30.38 5.34 12.86
N GLY A 55 -31.45 5.12 13.62
CA GLY A 55 -31.69 5.79 14.90
C GLY A 55 -30.65 5.40 15.96
N ALA A 56 -30.27 4.13 16.02
CA ALA A 56 -29.28 3.65 16.99
C ALA A 56 -27.88 4.21 16.67
N ILE A 57 -27.53 4.34 15.40
CA ILE A 57 -26.31 5.04 14.95
C ILE A 57 -26.34 6.50 15.40
N ALA A 58 -27.47 7.20 15.19
CA ALA A 58 -27.61 8.59 15.61
C ALA A 58 -27.41 8.75 17.13
N ALA A 59 -27.98 7.84 17.94
CA ALA A 59 -27.80 7.81 19.38
C ALA A 59 -26.34 7.56 19.79
N MET A 60 -25.65 6.64 19.12
CA MET A 60 -24.22 6.35 19.34
C MET A 60 -23.36 7.60 19.05
N ILE A 61 -23.59 8.25 17.91
CA ILE A 61 -22.84 9.44 17.49
C ILE A 61 -23.09 10.61 18.44
N ALA A 62 -24.34 10.82 18.85
CA ALA A 62 -24.70 11.85 19.83
C ALA A 62 -24.00 11.62 21.18
N ALA A 63 -23.69 10.37 21.54
CA ALA A 63 -22.93 10.02 22.73
C ALA A 63 -21.40 10.12 22.56
N GLY A 64 -20.91 10.55 21.39
CA GLY A 64 -19.48 10.76 21.10
C GLY A 64 -18.75 9.54 20.53
N GLU A 65 -19.45 8.43 20.30
CA GLU A 65 -18.86 7.17 19.86
C GLU A 65 -19.05 6.96 18.36
N ARG A 66 -18.06 6.33 17.70
CA ARG A 66 -17.98 6.26 16.23
C ARG A 66 -17.70 4.87 15.66
N ARG A 67 -17.60 3.84 16.50
CA ARG A 67 -17.26 2.47 16.08
C ARG A 67 -18.24 1.48 16.69
N ILE A 68 -18.76 0.59 15.83
CA ILE A 68 -19.67 -0.49 16.19
C ILE A 68 -18.86 -1.80 16.28
N ARG A 69 -19.08 -2.56 17.34
CA ARG A 69 -18.47 -3.88 17.57
C ARG A 69 -19.42 -5.04 17.35
N GLU A 70 -20.72 -4.81 17.53
CA GLU A 70 -21.76 -5.84 17.44
C GLU A 70 -23.13 -5.18 17.20
N VAL A 71 -24.00 -5.83 16.44
CA VAL A 71 -25.32 -5.31 16.05
C VAL A 71 -26.40 -6.33 16.35
N ALA A 72 -27.54 -5.90 16.88
CA ALA A 72 -28.76 -6.70 16.98
C ALA A 72 -29.96 -5.97 16.38
N VAL A 73 -30.80 -6.70 15.64
CA VAL A 73 -32.03 -6.20 15.00
C VAL A 73 -33.17 -7.17 15.27
N ALA A 74 -34.29 -6.65 15.76
CA ALA A 74 -35.47 -7.41 16.14
C ALA A 74 -36.72 -6.84 15.48
N GLY A 75 -37.38 -7.62 14.62
CA GLY A 75 -38.65 -7.24 13.97
C GLY A 75 -39.86 -7.92 14.58
N SER A 76 -41.08 -7.45 14.27
CA SER A 76 -42.34 -8.06 14.74
C SER A 76 -42.84 -9.22 13.87
N GLY A 77 -42.16 -9.52 12.76
CA GLY A 77 -42.49 -10.65 11.87
C GLY A 77 -42.09 -12.02 12.46
N GLN A 78 -42.60 -13.09 11.85
CA GLN A 78 -42.30 -14.48 12.24
C GLN A 78 -40.93 -14.97 11.77
N GLU A 79 -40.28 -14.22 10.87
CA GLU A 79 -38.94 -14.50 10.34
C GLU A 79 -37.90 -13.53 10.94
N PRO A 80 -36.61 -13.88 10.94
CA PRO A 80 -35.54 -12.97 11.32
C PRO A 80 -35.60 -11.66 10.52
N CYS A 81 -35.61 -10.53 11.22
CA CYS A 81 -35.65 -9.21 10.58
C CYS A 81 -34.27 -8.85 10.03
N VAL A 82 -34.11 -8.94 8.72
CA VAL A 82 -32.86 -8.58 8.04
C VAL A 82 -32.82 -7.07 7.75
N PRO A 83 -31.74 -6.34 8.07
CA PRO A 83 -31.61 -4.92 7.76
C PRO A 83 -31.83 -4.62 6.27
N CYS A 84 -32.47 -3.50 5.96
CA CYS A 84 -32.63 -3.05 4.57
C CYS A 84 -31.29 -2.59 3.97
N GLY A 85 -31.21 -2.48 2.64
CA GLY A 85 -29.95 -2.10 1.96
C GLY A 85 -29.36 -0.77 2.46
N GLY A 86 -30.19 0.24 2.70
CA GLY A 86 -29.73 1.52 3.25
C GLY A 86 -29.18 1.41 4.68
N CYS A 87 -29.77 0.56 5.53
CA CYS A 87 -29.26 0.30 6.88
C CYS A 87 -27.95 -0.47 6.85
N ARG A 88 -27.83 -1.47 5.97
CA ARG A 88 -26.56 -2.20 5.79
C ARG A 88 -25.44 -1.25 5.38
N GLN A 89 -25.72 -0.33 4.44
CA GLN A 89 -24.74 0.68 4.02
C GLN A 89 -24.37 1.59 5.19
N ARG A 90 -25.35 2.12 5.94
CA ARG A 90 -25.08 2.96 7.12
C ARG A 90 -24.27 2.22 8.18
N LEU A 91 -24.59 0.97 8.47
CA LEU A 91 -23.82 0.15 9.41
C LEU A 91 -22.37 -0.04 8.92
N ALA A 92 -22.16 -0.24 7.61
CA ALA A 92 -20.84 -0.42 7.02
C ALA A 92 -19.94 0.81 7.13
N GLU A 93 -20.51 2.02 7.30
CA GLU A 93 -19.72 3.24 7.57
C GLU A 93 -19.12 3.27 8.98
N PHE A 94 -19.66 2.49 9.94
CA PHE A 94 -19.27 2.54 11.35
C PHE A 94 -18.80 1.18 11.90
N ALA A 95 -18.90 0.10 11.13
CA ALA A 95 -18.55 -1.26 11.54
C ALA A 95 -17.68 -1.96 10.49
N ASP A 96 -16.69 -2.72 10.94
CA ASP A 96 -15.84 -3.54 10.07
C ASP A 96 -16.67 -4.69 9.44
N ALA A 97 -16.25 -5.19 8.27
CA ALA A 97 -16.97 -6.25 7.56
C ALA A 97 -17.17 -7.54 8.38
N GLY A 98 -16.28 -7.81 9.34
CA GLY A 98 -16.37 -8.96 10.25
C GLY A 98 -17.33 -8.79 11.43
N VAL A 99 -17.92 -7.60 11.64
CA VAL A 99 -18.86 -7.35 12.74
C VAL A 99 -20.10 -8.23 12.59
N LEU A 100 -20.47 -8.91 13.67
CA LEU A 100 -21.64 -9.78 13.70
C LEU A 100 -22.94 -8.97 13.82
N VAL A 101 -23.93 -9.39 13.04
CA VAL A 101 -25.30 -8.88 13.05
C VAL A 101 -26.23 -10.02 13.46
N HIS A 102 -26.88 -9.84 14.61
CA HIS A 102 -27.87 -10.76 15.16
C HIS A 102 -29.27 -10.31 14.74
N MET A 103 -30.01 -11.18 14.06
CA MET A 103 -31.33 -10.88 13.52
C MET A 103 -32.37 -11.84 14.09
N THR A 104 -33.49 -11.31 14.56
CA THR A 104 -34.60 -12.11 15.08
C THR A 104 -35.97 -11.50 14.76
N GLY A 105 -37.01 -12.33 14.84
CA GLY A 105 -38.41 -11.96 14.70
C GLY A 105 -39.12 -11.94 16.06
N ALA A 106 -40.45 -12.06 16.07
CA ALA A 106 -41.23 -12.22 17.31
C ALA A 106 -40.88 -13.52 18.04
N ASP A 107 -40.83 -14.63 17.29
CA ASP A 107 -40.59 -15.99 17.80
C ASP A 107 -39.56 -16.77 16.95
N ALA A 108 -38.80 -16.06 16.11
CA ALA A 108 -37.87 -16.66 15.16
C ALA A 108 -36.53 -17.04 15.80
N ALA A 109 -35.92 -18.11 15.29
CA ALA A 109 -34.54 -18.45 15.61
C ALA A 109 -33.60 -17.28 15.26
N ILE A 110 -32.54 -17.08 16.06
CA ILE A 110 -31.59 -15.99 15.82
C ILE A 110 -30.71 -16.35 14.61
N LEU A 111 -30.83 -15.57 13.54
CA LEU A 111 -29.92 -15.61 12.41
C LEU A 111 -28.70 -14.74 12.72
N ARG A 112 -27.50 -15.26 12.44
CA ARG A 112 -26.23 -14.54 12.63
C ARG A 112 -25.49 -14.51 11.31
N MET A 113 -25.10 -13.32 10.90
CA MET A 113 -24.26 -13.10 9.72
C MET A 113 -23.29 -11.96 10.03
N THR A 114 -22.14 -11.97 9.37
CA THR A 114 -21.24 -10.82 9.37
C THR A 114 -21.81 -9.71 8.48
N LEU A 115 -21.41 -8.47 8.75
CA LEU A 115 -21.84 -7.33 7.93
C LEU A 115 -21.37 -7.45 6.48
N GLY A 116 -20.19 -8.04 6.24
CA GLY A 116 -19.65 -8.31 4.90
C GLY A 116 -20.46 -9.35 4.11
N GLU A 117 -21.05 -10.34 4.78
CA GLU A 117 -21.98 -11.29 4.14
C GLU A 117 -23.32 -10.62 3.81
N LEU A 118 -23.79 -9.69 4.65
CA LEU A 118 -25.02 -8.95 4.42
C LEU A 118 -24.89 -7.89 3.33
N LEU A 119 -23.73 -7.25 3.20
CA LEU A 119 -23.45 -6.23 2.19
C LEU A 119 -22.06 -6.45 1.58
N PRO A 120 -21.91 -7.44 0.70
CA PRO A 120 -20.67 -7.63 -0.02
C PRO A 120 -20.39 -6.41 -0.90
N ARG A 121 -19.12 -5.98 -0.91
CA ARG A 121 -18.65 -4.83 -1.73
C ARG A 121 -19.45 -3.55 -1.44
N ALA A 122 -19.63 -3.23 -0.16
CA ALA A 122 -20.26 -1.99 0.29
C ALA A 122 -19.72 -0.77 -0.45
N PHE A 123 -20.59 0.19 -0.75
CA PHE A 123 -20.19 1.43 -1.37
C PHE A 123 -19.31 2.21 -0.38
N ALA A 124 -18.22 2.80 -0.86
CA ALA A 124 -17.39 3.67 -0.04
C ALA A 124 -16.97 4.86 -0.89
N LEU A 125 -17.34 6.07 -0.47
CA LEU A 125 -16.66 7.27 -0.95
C LEU A 125 -15.30 7.26 -0.27
N ARG A 126 -14.25 6.87 -1.02
CA ARG A 126 -12.87 6.91 -0.54
C ARG A 126 -12.65 8.24 0.20
N PRO A 127 -12.41 8.23 1.53
CA PRO A 127 -11.79 9.38 2.13
C PRO A 127 -10.47 9.60 1.39
N VAL A 128 -10.13 10.85 1.08
CA VAL A 128 -8.72 11.18 0.89
C VAL A 128 -8.11 10.97 2.27
N THR A 129 -7.54 9.79 2.49
CA THR A 129 -7.14 9.31 3.81
C THR A 129 -6.00 10.16 4.33
N ALA A 130 -6.24 10.84 5.46
CA ALA A 130 -5.22 11.01 6.50
C ALA A 130 -4.67 9.61 6.89
N PRO A 131 -3.42 9.51 7.37
CA PRO A 131 -2.66 8.26 7.49
C PRO A 131 -3.34 7.27 8.45
N GLY A 132 -4.18 6.41 7.87
CA GLY A 132 -4.86 5.30 8.52
C GLY A 132 -4.60 4.07 7.66
N ILE A 133 -4.16 2.99 8.30
CA ILE A 133 -3.67 1.74 7.71
C ILE A 133 -4.47 1.34 6.46
N SER A 134 -3.79 1.31 5.30
CA SER A 134 -4.34 0.82 4.03
C SER A 134 -5.03 -0.54 4.22
N ASN A 135 -6.17 -0.78 3.54
CA ASN A 135 -6.84 -2.08 3.54
C ASN A 135 -5.87 -3.23 3.19
N ALA A 136 -4.92 -2.97 2.30
CA ALA A 136 -3.84 -3.90 1.97
C ALA A 136 -2.96 -4.22 3.19
N ALA A 137 -2.57 -3.22 3.98
CA ALA A 137 -1.76 -3.43 5.18
C ALA A 137 -2.50 -4.24 6.25
N THR A 138 -3.82 -4.07 6.38
CA THR A 138 -4.66 -4.90 7.26
C THR A 138 -4.70 -6.35 6.79
N LEU A 139 -4.91 -6.58 5.49
CA LEU A 139 -4.89 -7.92 4.90
C LEU A 139 -3.53 -8.60 5.07
N ILE A 140 -2.43 -7.87 4.85
CA ILE A 140 -1.09 -8.39 5.01
C ILE A 140 -0.85 -8.82 6.46
N ARG A 141 -1.19 -7.96 7.43
CA ARG A 141 -1.02 -8.28 8.86
C ARG A 141 -1.83 -9.48 9.31
N SER A 142 -3.06 -9.62 8.83
CA SER A 142 -3.92 -10.74 9.25
C SER A 142 -3.40 -12.08 8.75
N ARG A 143 -2.81 -12.13 7.56
CA ARG A 143 -2.28 -13.35 6.95
C ARG A 143 -0.84 -13.66 7.34
N ALA A 144 0.00 -12.63 7.52
CA ALA A 144 1.43 -12.80 7.81
C ALA A 144 1.76 -12.92 9.30
N GLY A 145 0.84 -12.56 10.20
CA GLY A 145 1.16 -12.38 11.62
C GLY A 145 1.96 -11.08 11.85
N PHE A 146 2.17 -10.71 13.12
CA PHE A 146 2.71 -9.39 13.48
C PHE A 146 4.25 -9.26 13.37
N GLN A 147 4.94 -10.14 12.63
CA GLN A 147 6.37 -9.95 12.41
C GLN A 147 6.60 -8.88 11.34
N ALA A 148 6.82 -7.65 11.79
CA ALA A 148 7.00 -6.50 10.92
C ALA A 148 8.29 -6.65 10.08
N PRO A 149 8.21 -6.53 8.73
CA PRO A 149 9.40 -6.42 7.90
C PRO A 149 10.15 -5.12 8.23
N GLU A 150 11.48 -5.18 8.24
CA GLU A 150 12.32 -3.99 8.48
C GLU A 150 12.64 -3.25 7.19
N ILE A 151 12.84 -4.01 6.10
CA ILE A 151 13.22 -3.48 4.79
C ILE A 151 12.17 -3.85 3.74
N ALA A 152 11.65 -2.84 3.04
CA ALA A 152 10.97 -3.01 1.77
C ALA A 152 12.00 -3.06 0.64
N LEU A 153 12.01 -4.11 -0.18
CA LEU A 153 12.92 -4.28 -1.31
C LEU A 153 12.12 -4.29 -2.61
N VAL A 154 12.36 -3.32 -3.50
CA VAL A 154 11.70 -3.26 -4.81
C VAL A 154 12.67 -3.73 -5.88
N LEU A 155 12.38 -4.90 -6.48
CA LEU A 155 13.25 -5.52 -7.48
C LEU A 155 12.91 -5.02 -8.88
N GLY A 156 13.94 -4.52 -9.58
CA GLY A 156 13.81 -4.06 -10.96
C GLY A 156 13.78 -5.13 -12.03
N SER A 157 13.66 -4.67 -13.28
CA SER A 157 13.59 -5.52 -14.47
C SER A 157 14.80 -6.48 -14.53
N GLY A 158 14.53 -7.77 -14.72
CA GLY A 158 15.56 -8.82 -14.73
C GLY A 158 16.13 -9.20 -13.37
N MET A 159 15.65 -8.60 -12.26
CA MET A 159 16.16 -8.83 -10.91
C MET A 159 15.17 -9.58 -10.01
N GLY A 160 13.96 -9.90 -10.51
CA GLY A 160 12.90 -10.53 -9.73
C GLY A 160 13.28 -11.91 -9.16
N GLU A 161 14.33 -12.52 -9.69
CA GLU A 161 14.85 -13.80 -9.21
C GLU A 161 16.09 -13.64 -8.31
N ALA A 162 16.60 -12.42 -8.09
CA ALA A 162 17.77 -12.19 -7.22
C ALA A 162 17.50 -12.60 -5.75
N VAL A 163 16.22 -12.80 -5.40
CA VAL A 163 15.72 -13.13 -4.07
C VAL A 163 14.76 -14.34 -4.16
N GLU A 164 15.21 -15.42 -4.81
CA GLU A 164 14.38 -16.63 -5.03
C GLU A 164 14.06 -17.43 -3.77
N ALA A 165 14.89 -17.36 -2.72
CA ALA A 165 14.69 -18.10 -1.48
C ALA A 165 14.56 -17.13 -0.30
N LEU A 166 13.33 -16.67 -0.05
CA LEU A 166 12.97 -16.11 1.24
C LEU A 166 12.63 -17.26 2.18
N GLU A 167 13.20 -17.23 3.38
CA GLU A 167 12.77 -18.12 4.46
C GLU A 167 11.39 -17.67 4.95
N ASP A 168 10.51 -18.63 5.26
CA ASP A 168 9.14 -18.40 5.73
C ASP A 168 8.30 -17.48 4.84
N ALA A 169 8.46 -17.63 3.51
CA ALA A 169 7.84 -16.74 2.54
C ALA A 169 6.30 -16.80 2.54
N ILE A 170 5.66 -15.64 2.71
CA ILE A 170 4.23 -15.44 2.53
C ILE A 170 4.03 -14.55 1.32
N VAL A 171 3.27 -15.04 0.35
CA VAL A 171 3.12 -14.39 -0.96
C VAL A 171 1.72 -13.82 -1.10
N PHE A 172 1.68 -12.55 -1.53
CA PHE A 172 0.48 -11.83 -1.88
C PHE A 172 0.52 -11.45 -3.37
N SER A 173 -0.58 -11.66 -4.08
CA SER A 173 -0.76 -11.10 -5.42
C SER A 173 -1.04 -9.60 -5.31
N TYR A 174 -0.56 -8.78 -6.24
CA TYR A 174 -0.98 -7.37 -6.28
C TYR A 174 -2.48 -7.21 -6.49
N ALA A 175 -3.14 -8.17 -7.13
CA ALA A 175 -4.58 -8.13 -7.37
C ALA A 175 -5.45 -8.26 -6.09
N GLU A 176 -4.90 -8.81 -5.00
CA GLU A 176 -5.60 -8.87 -3.70
C GLU A 176 -5.26 -7.67 -2.79
N LEU A 177 -4.27 -6.86 -3.16
CA LEU A 177 -3.80 -5.73 -2.36
C LEU A 177 -4.38 -4.43 -2.93
N ASP A 178 -5.28 -3.80 -2.18
CA ASP A 178 -5.86 -2.50 -2.54
C ASP A 178 -4.74 -1.44 -2.73
N GLY A 179 -4.84 -0.66 -3.81
CA GLY A 179 -3.82 0.33 -4.20
C GLY A 179 -2.59 -0.23 -4.94
N PHE A 180 -2.43 -1.55 -5.06
CA PHE A 180 -1.34 -2.15 -5.84
C PHE A 180 -1.70 -2.23 -7.33
N PRO A 181 -0.72 -2.07 -8.23
CA PRO A 181 -0.94 -2.12 -9.67
C PRO A 181 -1.29 -3.53 -10.16
N ALA A 182 -2.20 -3.61 -11.13
CA ALA A 182 -2.32 -4.82 -11.94
C ALA A 182 -1.05 -4.96 -12.81
N PRO A 183 -0.43 -6.15 -12.88
CA PRO A 183 0.78 -6.33 -13.70
C PRO A 183 0.48 -6.15 -15.20
N SER A 184 1.23 -5.26 -15.87
CA SER A 184 1.08 -4.96 -17.31
C SER A 184 2.32 -5.23 -18.16
N VAL A 185 3.50 -5.43 -17.56
CA VAL A 185 4.79 -5.60 -18.28
C VAL A 185 5.39 -6.99 -18.04
N ALA A 186 5.93 -7.59 -19.11
CA ALA A 186 6.64 -8.87 -19.06
C ALA A 186 7.86 -8.81 -18.12
N GLY A 187 8.01 -9.80 -17.24
CA GLY A 187 9.10 -9.86 -16.25
C GLY A 187 8.75 -9.31 -14.86
N HIS A 188 7.54 -8.78 -14.67
CA HIS A 188 7.02 -8.38 -13.36
C HIS A 188 5.95 -9.37 -12.89
N ALA A 189 6.28 -10.18 -11.88
CA ALA A 189 5.39 -11.22 -11.35
C ALA A 189 4.12 -10.65 -10.70
N GLY A 190 4.14 -9.38 -10.28
CA GLY A 190 2.99 -8.73 -9.65
C GLY A 190 2.71 -9.29 -8.26
N GLN A 191 3.77 -9.51 -7.47
CA GLN A 191 3.70 -10.17 -6.17
C GLN A 191 4.45 -9.38 -5.10
N LEU A 192 3.87 -9.33 -3.90
CA LEU A 192 4.53 -8.91 -2.67
C LEU A 192 4.87 -10.16 -1.85
N MET A 193 6.12 -10.34 -1.47
CA MET A 193 6.56 -11.47 -0.64
C MET A 193 7.09 -10.97 0.69
N LEU A 194 6.55 -11.47 1.80
CA LEU A 194 7.10 -11.23 3.13
C LEU A 194 7.90 -12.46 3.54
N GLY A 195 9.06 -12.28 4.16
CA GLY A 195 9.88 -13.40 4.65
C GLY A 195 11.18 -12.90 5.26
N ARG A 196 12.17 -13.78 5.38
CA ARG A 196 13.52 -13.41 5.84
C ARG A 196 14.54 -13.60 4.73
N LEU A 197 15.48 -12.65 4.65
CA LEU A 197 16.67 -12.74 3.80
C LEU A 197 17.90 -12.46 4.66
N CYS A 198 18.74 -13.49 4.88
CA CYS A 198 19.89 -13.40 5.78
C CYS A 198 19.52 -12.88 7.17
N ASP A 199 18.51 -13.50 7.79
CA ASP A 199 17.92 -13.12 9.08
C ASP A 199 17.25 -11.75 9.16
N VAL A 200 17.25 -10.97 8.08
CA VAL A 200 16.54 -9.69 8.03
C VAL A 200 15.10 -9.91 7.58
N PRO A 201 14.09 -9.51 8.36
CA PRO A 201 12.70 -9.49 7.92
C PRO A 201 12.52 -8.51 6.76
N VAL A 202 12.05 -8.99 5.61
CA VAL A 202 11.92 -8.20 4.38
C VAL A 202 10.54 -8.32 3.76
N ALA A 203 10.11 -7.25 3.10
CA ALA A 203 8.97 -7.23 2.19
C ALA A 203 9.49 -6.98 0.77
N VAL A 204 9.40 -7.96 -0.10
CA VAL A 204 9.97 -7.93 -1.46
C VAL A 204 8.87 -7.73 -2.49
N MET A 205 8.90 -6.60 -3.19
CA MET A 205 8.06 -6.33 -4.35
C MET A 205 8.70 -6.93 -5.61
N ARG A 206 8.11 -8.02 -6.11
CA ARG A 206 8.48 -8.66 -7.38
C ARG A 206 7.75 -8.00 -8.53
N GLY A 207 8.20 -6.79 -8.78
CA GLY A 207 7.81 -5.94 -9.90
C GLY A 207 7.26 -4.61 -9.47
N ARG A 208 7.28 -3.66 -10.41
CA ARG A 208 7.00 -2.25 -10.15
C ARG A 208 6.15 -1.65 -11.26
N MET A 209 5.61 -0.48 -10.96
CA MET A 209 4.99 0.40 -11.95
C MET A 209 6.05 1.24 -12.64
N HIS A 210 5.78 1.59 -13.88
CA HIS A 210 6.45 2.65 -14.61
C HIS A 210 5.41 3.66 -15.11
N LEU A 211 5.80 4.93 -15.14
CA LEU A 211 4.91 5.98 -15.65
C LEU A 211 4.56 5.78 -17.13
N TYR A 212 5.47 5.23 -17.93
CA TYR A 212 5.21 4.94 -19.34
C TYR A 212 4.12 3.87 -19.56
N GLU A 213 3.69 3.15 -18.52
CA GLU A 213 2.55 2.21 -18.58
C GLU A 213 1.20 2.95 -18.49
N GLY A 214 1.21 4.27 -18.32
CA GLY A 214 0.01 5.10 -18.21
C GLY A 214 -0.46 5.33 -16.76
N HIS A 215 0.32 4.87 -15.77
CA HIS A 215 0.01 5.12 -14.36
C HIS A 215 0.21 6.59 -13.98
N SER A 216 -0.61 7.08 -13.06
CA SER A 216 -0.37 8.40 -12.46
C SER A 216 0.81 8.34 -11.49
N ALA A 217 1.59 9.41 -11.38
CA ALA A 217 2.69 9.47 -10.41
C ALA A 217 2.22 9.32 -8.95
N LYS A 218 0.99 9.74 -8.64
CA LYS A 218 0.40 9.58 -7.31
C LYS A 218 0.14 8.11 -6.96
N SER A 219 -0.09 7.25 -7.95
CA SER A 219 -0.36 5.81 -7.74
C SER A 219 0.80 5.07 -7.08
N PHE A 220 2.01 5.64 -7.11
CA PHE A 220 3.16 5.09 -6.40
C PHE A 220 3.03 5.21 -4.88
N ASN A 221 2.21 6.12 -4.34
CA ASN A 221 2.12 6.29 -2.89
C ASN A 221 1.49 5.07 -2.20
N ASP A 222 0.40 4.52 -2.74
CA ASP A 222 -0.37 3.48 -2.03
C ASP A 222 0.44 2.22 -1.68
N PRO A 223 1.28 1.64 -2.58
CA PRO A 223 2.14 0.52 -2.22
C PRO A 223 3.19 0.88 -1.16
N LEU A 224 3.81 2.06 -1.26
CA LEU A 224 4.86 2.48 -0.34
C LEU A 224 4.29 2.85 1.04
N ASP A 225 3.12 3.48 1.09
CA ASP A 225 2.37 3.74 2.33
C ASP A 225 1.94 2.43 2.98
N THR A 226 1.55 1.42 2.19
CA THR A 226 1.26 0.08 2.69
C THR A 226 2.50 -0.57 3.31
N LEU A 227 3.66 -0.49 2.64
CA LEU A 227 4.92 -1.05 3.15
C LEU A 227 5.36 -0.37 4.46
N ALA A 228 5.28 0.96 4.53
CA ALA A 228 5.54 1.69 5.75
C ALA A 228 4.55 1.31 6.86
N ALA A 229 3.26 1.22 6.53
CA ALA A 229 2.22 0.85 7.47
C ALA A 229 2.46 -0.55 8.06
N ILE A 230 2.91 -1.55 7.28
CA ILE A 230 3.22 -2.89 7.79
C ILE A 230 4.53 -2.96 8.60
N GLY A 231 5.29 -1.86 8.66
CA GLY A 231 6.43 -1.69 9.58
C GLY A 231 7.79 -1.52 8.90
N CYS A 232 7.85 -1.46 7.56
CA CYS A 232 9.12 -1.21 6.87
C CYS A 232 9.66 0.16 7.28
N LYS A 233 10.91 0.20 7.77
CA LYS A 233 11.61 1.44 8.14
C LYS A 233 12.50 1.94 7.01
N THR A 234 12.95 1.03 6.16
CA THR A 234 13.86 1.32 5.05
C THR A 234 13.29 0.79 3.74
N LEU A 235 13.39 1.59 2.69
CA LEU A 235 13.08 1.23 1.32
C LEU A 235 14.39 1.06 0.54
N MET A 236 14.67 -0.16 0.08
CA MET A 236 15.76 -0.48 -0.82
C MET A 236 15.22 -0.64 -2.25
N LEU A 237 15.66 0.23 -3.16
CA LEU A 237 15.27 0.21 -4.56
C LEU A 237 16.38 -0.37 -5.43
N THR A 238 16.03 -1.21 -6.40
CA THR A 238 16.98 -1.65 -7.43
C THR A 238 16.47 -1.37 -8.83
N ASN A 239 17.34 -0.97 -9.76
CA ASN A 239 16.95 -0.75 -11.15
C ASN A 239 18.05 -1.13 -12.14
N ALA A 240 17.65 -1.35 -13.40
CA ALA A 240 18.57 -1.34 -14.53
C ALA A 240 18.74 0.10 -15.02
N ALA A 241 19.96 0.48 -15.38
CA ALA A 241 20.30 1.82 -15.83
C ALA A 241 21.32 1.82 -16.98
N GLY A 242 21.23 2.84 -17.84
CA GLY A 242 22.29 3.21 -18.76
C GLY A 242 23.36 4.05 -18.06
N SER A 243 24.64 3.73 -18.28
CA SER A 243 25.75 4.53 -17.76
C SER A 243 26.10 5.69 -18.68
N LEU A 244 26.22 6.88 -18.10
CA LEU A 244 26.71 8.08 -18.78
C LEU A 244 28.24 8.23 -18.65
N ARG A 245 28.87 7.35 -17.87
CA ARG A 245 30.30 7.34 -17.53
C ARG A 245 31.02 6.20 -18.25
N PRO A 246 31.97 6.47 -19.17
CA PRO A 246 32.68 5.43 -19.93
C PRO A 246 33.42 4.40 -19.07
N GLU A 247 33.87 4.79 -17.88
CA GLU A 247 34.59 3.94 -16.94
C GLU A 247 33.67 3.05 -16.08
N ILE A 248 32.35 3.30 -16.09
CA ILE A 248 31.36 2.41 -15.46
C ILE A 248 30.62 1.66 -16.56
N GLY A 249 31.08 0.44 -16.84
CA GLY A 249 30.49 -0.42 -17.87
C GLY A 249 29.36 -1.33 -17.38
N PRO A 250 28.71 -2.05 -18.31
CA PRO A 250 27.70 -3.06 -17.99
C PRO A 250 28.17 -4.09 -16.95
N GLY A 251 27.29 -4.47 -16.03
CA GLY A 251 27.56 -5.36 -14.90
C GLY A 251 27.99 -4.63 -13.62
N SER A 252 28.31 -3.34 -13.69
CA SER A 252 28.70 -2.54 -12.53
C SER A 252 27.51 -2.27 -11.61
N LEU A 253 27.79 -2.24 -10.29
CA LEU A 253 26.86 -1.77 -9.28
C LEU A 253 27.15 -0.31 -8.96
N VAL A 254 26.11 0.52 -8.96
CA VAL A 254 26.22 1.95 -8.63
C VAL A 254 25.19 2.29 -7.56
N LEU A 255 25.66 2.81 -6.44
CA LEU A 255 24.84 3.34 -5.36
C LEU A 255 24.35 4.73 -5.75
N ILE A 256 23.03 4.94 -5.74
CA ILE A 256 22.47 6.24 -6.08
C ILE A 256 22.67 7.18 -4.90
N SER A 257 23.38 8.27 -5.14
CA SER A 257 23.63 9.32 -4.16
C SER A 257 22.63 10.47 -4.28
N ASP A 258 22.17 10.77 -5.49
CA ASP A 258 21.16 11.79 -5.74
C ASP A 258 20.40 11.49 -7.05
N HIS A 259 19.37 12.27 -7.37
CA HIS A 259 18.65 12.13 -8.62
C HIS A 259 18.32 13.45 -9.31
N ILE A 260 18.03 13.35 -10.61
CA ILE A 260 17.42 14.40 -11.41
C ILE A 260 16.10 13.87 -11.97
N ASN A 261 14.98 14.48 -11.57
CA ASN A 261 13.66 14.05 -12.04
C ASN A 261 13.28 14.75 -13.36
N MET A 262 13.45 14.05 -14.47
CA MET A 262 13.08 14.50 -15.83
C MET A 262 11.76 13.89 -16.33
N MET A 263 10.95 13.30 -15.45
CA MET A 263 9.71 12.62 -15.84
C MET A 263 8.54 13.58 -16.12
N GLY A 264 8.70 14.88 -15.86
CA GLY A 264 7.66 15.90 -16.06
C GLY A 264 6.48 15.78 -15.10
N THR A 265 6.64 15.03 -14.00
CA THR A 265 5.60 14.76 -13.01
C THR A 265 6.21 14.46 -11.63
N ASN A 266 5.40 14.48 -10.59
CA ASN A 266 5.82 14.20 -9.22
C ASN A 266 4.72 13.47 -8.44
N PRO A 267 5.03 12.41 -7.66
CA PRO A 267 4.04 11.71 -6.83
C PRO A 267 3.29 12.59 -5.83
N MET A 268 3.88 13.73 -5.45
CA MET A 268 3.31 14.70 -4.51
C MET A 268 2.32 15.67 -5.16
N MET A 269 2.14 15.64 -6.49
CA MET A 269 1.14 16.49 -7.14
C MET A 269 -0.27 16.21 -6.60
N GLY A 270 -0.88 17.24 -6.00
CA GLY A 270 -2.22 17.14 -5.41
C GLY A 270 -2.29 16.35 -4.10
N VAL A 271 -1.15 15.96 -3.51
CA VAL A 271 -1.09 15.35 -2.18
C VAL A 271 -1.17 16.45 -1.12
N ARG A 272 -1.99 16.23 -0.10
CA ARG A 272 -2.21 17.15 1.01
C ARG A 272 -1.80 16.51 2.33
N ASP A 273 -1.32 17.31 3.27
CA ASP A 273 -0.99 16.89 4.62
C ASP A 273 -2.24 16.71 5.50
N ALA A 274 -2.03 16.35 6.77
CA ALA A 274 -3.11 16.13 7.74
C ALA A 274 -3.97 17.39 8.02
N ASN A 275 -3.44 18.58 7.73
CA ASN A 275 -4.13 19.86 7.89
C ASN A 275 -4.83 20.30 6.58
N GLY A 276 -4.73 19.50 5.52
CA GLY A 276 -5.27 19.82 4.20
C GLY A 276 -4.40 20.78 3.37
N SER A 277 -3.19 21.12 3.82
CA SER A 277 -2.23 21.94 3.07
C SER A 277 -1.47 21.11 2.04
N PRO A 278 -0.89 21.69 0.97
CA PRO A 278 0.00 20.95 0.08
C PRO A 278 1.14 20.27 0.85
N SER A 279 1.44 19.02 0.52
CA SER A 279 2.53 18.27 1.15
C SER A 279 3.88 18.71 0.59
N PHE A 280 4.63 19.49 1.37
CA PHE A 280 6.01 19.88 1.05
C PHE A 280 7.00 18.88 1.65
N LEU A 281 7.80 18.24 0.80
CA LEU A 281 8.74 17.19 1.20
C LEU A 281 10.18 17.63 0.95
N ASP A 282 11.01 17.59 1.98
CA ASP A 282 12.46 17.79 1.84
C ASP A 282 13.14 16.51 1.33
N LEU A 283 13.88 16.65 0.23
CA LEU A 283 14.60 15.58 -0.48
C LEU A 283 16.12 15.72 -0.37
N THR A 284 16.64 16.69 0.38
CA THR A 284 18.09 16.96 0.51
C THR A 284 18.92 15.73 0.87
N ASP A 285 18.37 14.88 1.74
CA ASP A 285 18.98 13.63 2.19
C ASP A 285 18.14 12.41 1.81
N LEU A 286 17.40 12.49 0.70
CA LEU A 286 16.48 11.45 0.23
C LEU A 286 17.14 10.06 0.25
N TYR A 287 18.33 9.95 -0.36
CA TYR A 287 19.14 8.75 -0.29
C TYR A 287 20.01 8.78 0.97
N ASP A 288 19.63 7.97 1.97
CA ASP A 288 20.08 8.11 3.36
C ASP A 288 21.62 8.09 3.47
N PRO A 289 22.25 9.19 3.92
CA PRO A 289 23.71 9.30 3.96
C PRO A 289 24.40 8.28 4.87
N ALA A 290 23.74 7.83 5.95
CA ALA A 290 24.32 6.85 6.87
C ALA A 290 24.35 5.46 6.25
N CYS A 291 23.25 5.05 5.60
CA CYS A 291 23.19 3.83 4.81
C CYS A 291 24.26 3.85 3.70
N ARG A 292 24.36 4.94 2.93
CA ARG A 292 25.34 5.01 1.83
C ARG A 292 26.78 4.83 2.31
N ARG A 293 27.18 5.57 3.36
CA ARG A 293 28.54 5.45 3.95
C ARG A 293 28.85 4.03 4.41
N ARG A 294 27.88 3.35 5.06
CA ARG A 294 28.04 1.95 5.49
C ARG A 294 28.21 1.01 4.32
N LEU A 295 27.39 1.14 3.28
CA LEU A 295 27.48 0.27 2.10
C LEU A 295 28.78 0.45 1.32
N LEU A 296 29.29 1.69 1.19
CA LEU A 296 30.59 1.94 0.57
C LEU A 296 31.75 1.35 1.38
N THR A 297 31.69 1.46 2.71
CA THR A 297 32.69 0.86 3.61
C THR A 297 32.65 -0.65 3.49
N LEU A 298 31.46 -1.25 3.57
CA LEU A 298 31.24 -2.69 3.38
C LEU A 298 31.78 -3.17 2.02
N ALA A 299 31.47 -2.45 0.94
CA ALA A 299 31.93 -2.82 -0.39
C ALA A 299 33.46 -2.81 -0.48
N ARG A 300 34.12 -1.79 0.07
CA ARG A 300 35.58 -1.71 0.17
C ARG A 300 36.15 -2.88 0.95
N ASP A 301 35.62 -3.17 2.13
CA ASP A 301 36.12 -4.22 3.02
C ASP A 301 35.93 -5.63 2.43
N ARG A 302 34.92 -5.81 1.57
CA ARG A 302 34.62 -7.08 0.89
C ARG A 302 35.20 -7.16 -0.53
N GLY A 303 35.96 -6.14 -0.97
CA GLY A 303 36.52 -6.10 -2.33
C GLY A 303 35.46 -6.04 -3.43
N VAL A 304 34.25 -5.57 -3.13
CA VAL A 304 33.17 -5.35 -4.10
C VAL A 304 33.33 -3.97 -4.71
N GLN A 305 33.37 -3.88 -6.03
CA GLN A 305 33.36 -2.60 -6.73
C GLN A 305 31.97 -1.97 -6.62
N LEU A 306 31.87 -0.91 -5.82
CA LEU A 306 30.68 -0.10 -5.66
C LEU A 306 31.08 1.37 -5.75
N THR A 307 30.45 2.10 -6.65
CA THR A 307 30.65 3.55 -6.83
C THR A 307 29.35 4.30 -6.57
N GLU A 308 29.43 5.59 -6.26
CA GLU A 308 28.26 6.45 -6.17
C GLU A 308 27.99 7.17 -7.51
N GLY A 309 26.74 7.52 -7.75
CA GLY A 309 26.38 8.37 -8.89
C GLY A 309 24.98 8.99 -8.79
N ILE A 310 24.78 10.04 -9.59
CA ILE A 310 23.53 10.77 -9.74
C ILE A 310 22.66 10.11 -10.82
N TYR A 311 21.43 9.76 -10.47
CA TYR A 311 20.49 9.08 -11.36
C TYR A 311 19.50 10.05 -12.02
N ALA A 312 19.54 10.18 -13.34
CA ALA A 312 18.50 10.89 -14.08
C ALA A 312 17.34 9.95 -14.42
N SER A 313 16.12 10.32 -14.00
CA SER A 313 14.92 9.55 -14.32
C SER A 313 14.17 10.17 -15.50
N MET A 314 14.06 9.44 -16.60
CA MET A 314 13.32 9.82 -17.81
C MET A 314 11.95 9.14 -17.85
N LEU A 315 11.00 9.70 -18.59
CA LEU A 315 9.65 9.12 -18.68
C LEU A 315 9.63 7.78 -19.44
N GLY A 316 10.40 7.65 -20.52
CA GLY A 316 10.31 6.51 -21.45
C GLY A 316 9.02 6.53 -22.30
N PRO A 317 8.67 5.44 -23.00
CA PRO A 317 9.41 4.17 -23.10
C PRO A 317 10.52 4.19 -24.17
N VAL A 318 10.64 5.29 -24.93
CA VAL A 318 11.76 5.45 -25.86
C VAL A 318 13.05 5.64 -25.09
N PHE A 319 14.14 5.03 -25.55
CA PHE A 319 15.48 5.36 -25.08
C PHE A 319 15.84 6.80 -25.46
N GLU A 320 16.80 7.35 -24.75
CA GLU A 320 17.25 8.72 -24.96
C GLU A 320 18.01 8.84 -26.30
N THR A 321 17.96 10.03 -26.88
CA THR A 321 18.86 10.43 -27.96
C THR A 321 20.26 10.74 -27.43
N PRO A 322 21.31 10.66 -28.26
CA PRO A 322 22.65 11.10 -27.85
C PRO A 322 22.72 12.58 -27.40
N ALA A 323 21.81 13.43 -27.89
CA ALA A 323 21.74 14.83 -27.48
C ALA A 323 21.19 14.97 -26.06
N GLU A 324 20.12 14.24 -25.72
CA GLU A 324 19.58 14.17 -24.36
C GLU A 324 20.63 13.61 -23.39
N ILE A 325 21.36 12.56 -23.77
CA ILE A 325 22.45 12.02 -22.95
C ILE A 325 23.55 13.04 -22.68
N ARG A 326 23.97 13.82 -23.68
CA ARG A 326 24.93 14.92 -23.47
C ARG A 326 24.37 15.99 -22.54
N ALA A 327 23.09 16.34 -22.67
CA ALA A 327 22.43 17.30 -21.78
C ALA A 327 22.38 16.79 -20.34
N LEU A 328 21.99 15.53 -20.12
CA LEU A 328 21.99 14.89 -18.80
C LEU A 328 23.39 14.90 -18.16
N ARG A 329 24.44 14.61 -18.94
CA ARG A 329 25.84 14.71 -18.46
C ARG A 329 26.21 16.12 -18.03
N LEU A 330 25.80 17.14 -18.80
CA LEU A 330 26.03 18.55 -18.44
C LEU A 330 25.28 18.95 -17.16
N MET A 331 24.13 18.34 -16.90
CA MET A 331 23.38 18.51 -15.64
C MET A 331 23.97 17.71 -14.47
N GLY A 332 25.02 16.92 -14.70
CA GLY A 332 25.72 16.14 -13.67
C GLY A 332 25.21 14.72 -13.47
N ALA A 333 24.35 14.19 -14.35
CA ALA A 333 23.90 12.81 -14.26
C ALA A 333 25.02 11.80 -14.62
N ASP A 334 25.10 10.72 -13.84
CA ASP A 334 26.00 9.58 -14.05
C ASP A 334 25.28 8.37 -14.64
N LEU A 335 23.98 8.28 -14.37
CA LEU A 335 23.10 7.19 -14.77
C LEU A 335 21.81 7.74 -15.37
N VAL A 336 21.17 6.96 -16.23
CA VAL A 336 19.82 7.23 -16.72
C VAL A 336 18.95 5.98 -16.68
N GLY A 337 17.69 6.15 -16.35
CA GLY A 337 16.68 5.09 -16.49
C GLY A 337 15.27 5.62 -16.32
N MET A 338 14.31 4.71 -16.22
CA MET A 338 12.87 5.03 -16.39
C MET A 338 12.02 4.70 -15.15
N SER A 339 12.62 4.60 -13.96
CA SER A 339 11.93 4.19 -12.71
C SER A 339 12.54 4.86 -11.47
N THR A 340 12.32 4.29 -10.29
CA THR A 340 13.03 4.58 -9.02
C THR A 340 12.67 5.90 -8.38
N VAL A 341 12.72 7.02 -9.10
CA VAL A 341 12.51 8.36 -8.53
C VAL A 341 11.08 8.53 -7.94
N PRO A 342 10.00 8.10 -8.61
CA PRO A 342 8.67 8.13 -8.00
C PRO A 342 8.60 7.33 -6.69
N GLU A 343 9.14 6.10 -6.70
CA GLU A 343 9.15 5.21 -5.53
C GLU A 343 10.00 5.78 -4.39
N ALA A 344 11.13 6.43 -4.71
CA ALA A 344 11.99 7.08 -3.72
C ALA A 344 11.26 8.24 -3.04
N ILE A 345 10.64 9.13 -3.81
CA ILE A 345 9.86 10.26 -3.28
C ILE A 345 8.68 9.75 -2.44
N SER A 346 7.92 8.78 -2.93
CA SER A 346 6.81 8.16 -2.20
C SER A 346 7.29 7.46 -0.92
N GLY A 347 8.41 6.74 -0.95
CA GLY A 347 8.97 6.09 0.23
C GLY A 347 9.41 7.07 1.31
N ARG A 348 10.03 8.19 0.92
CA ARG A 348 10.37 9.29 1.83
C ARG A 348 9.13 9.95 2.39
N HIS A 349 8.09 10.16 1.57
CA HIS A 349 6.81 10.68 2.03
C HIS A 349 6.17 9.76 3.09
N ALA A 350 6.25 8.44 2.87
CA ALA A 350 5.78 7.42 3.81
C ALA A 350 6.65 7.29 5.09
N GLY A 351 7.72 8.09 5.21
CA GLY A 351 8.59 8.13 6.39
C GLY A 351 9.70 7.07 6.40
N MET A 352 9.93 6.36 5.29
CA MET A 352 11.04 5.39 5.19
C MET A 352 12.35 6.08 4.82
N LYS A 353 13.46 5.53 5.33
CA LYS A 353 14.80 5.84 4.81
C LYS A 353 14.96 5.18 3.44
N VAL A 354 15.50 5.88 2.45
CA VAL A 354 15.64 5.33 1.09
C VAL A 354 17.09 5.01 0.79
N VAL A 355 17.31 3.84 0.20
CA VAL A 355 18.59 3.39 -0.36
C VAL A 355 18.31 2.89 -1.77
N ALA A 356 19.12 3.23 -2.76
CA ALA A 356 18.88 2.77 -4.11
C ALA A 356 20.17 2.35 -4.83
N LEU A 357 20.08 1.25 -5.58
CA LEU A 357 21.19 0.64 -6.28
C LEU A 357 20.82 0.41 -7.75
N SER A 358 21.61 0.95 -8.66
CA SER A 358 21.51 0.68 -10.09
C SER A 358 22.48 -0.43 -10.49
N ILE A 359 22.01 -1.31 -11.36
CA ILE A 359 22.85 -2.17 -12.18
C ILE A 359 23.00 -1.50 -13.54
N VAL A 360 24.24 -1.26 -13.95
CA VAL A 360 24.49 -0.78 -15.30
C VAL A 360 24.28 -1.93 -16.28
N THR A 361 23.34 -1.78 -17.21
CA THR A 361 23.04 -2.79 -18.23
C THR A 361 23.61 -2.45 -19.59
N ASN A 362 23.89 -1.17 -19.82
CA ASN A 362 24.37 -0.65 -21.09
C ASN A 362 25.07 0.69 -20.85
N PHE A 363 25.90 1.12 -21.81
CA PHE A 363 26.22 2.53 -21.91
C PHE A 363 25.02 3.28 -22.49
N ALA A 364 24.86 4.54 -22.12
CA ALA A 364 23.79 5.39 -22.63
C ALA A 364 23.97 5.69 -24.12
N ALA A 365 22.89 6.17 -24.75
CA ALA A 365 22.86 6.41 -26.20
C ALA A 365 24.02 7.31 -26.66
N GLY A 366 24.71 6.88 -27.72
CA GLY A 366 25.87 7.57 -28.28
C GLY A 366 27.21 7.32 -27.59
N LEU A 367 27.24 6.51 -26.52
CA LEU A 367 28.48 6.09 -25.85
C LEU A 367 28.94 4.67 -26.24
N SER A 368 28.15 3.96 -27.05
CA SER A 368 28.47 2.67 -27.65
C SER A 368 28.04 2.64 -29.12
N ALA A 369 28.68 1.81 -29.93
CA ALA A 369 28.30 1.57 -31.32
C ALA A 369 27.09 0.63 -31.47
N SER A 370 26.76 -0.13 -30.42
CA SER A 370 25.62 -1.08 -30.46
C SER A 370 24.29 -0.36 -30.24
N PRO A 371 23.24 -0.69 -31.00
CA PRO A 371 21.88 -0.23 -30.74
C PRO A 371 21.39 -0.66 -29.35
N LEU A 372 20.61 0.20 -28.69
CA LEU A 372 19.97 -0.11 -27.42
C LEU A 372 18.72 -0.95 -27.63
N SER A 373 18.52 -1.97 -26.80
CA SER A 373 17.31 -2.78 -26.80
C SER A 373 16.91 -3.24 -25.41
N HIS A 374 15.61 -3.53 -25.23
CA HIS A 374 15.10 -4.11 -24.00
C HIS A 374 15.68 -5.52 -23.75
N GLU A 375 15.87 -6.31 -24.81
CA GLU A 375 16.49 -7.64 -24.73
C GLU A 375 17.92 -7.57 -24.18
N GLN A 376 18.74 -6.62 -24.67
CA GLN A 376 20.09 -6.40 -24.14
C GLN A 376 20.04 -6.05 -22.65
N THR A 377 19.09 -5.20 -22.25
CA THR A 377 18.89 -4.79 -20.85
C THR A 377 18.62 -6.02 -19.98
N LEU A 378 17.68 -6.88 -20.37
CA LEU A 378 17.34 -8.09 -19.63
C LEU A 378 18.51 -9.09 -19.56
N SER A 379 19.23 -9.29 -20.67
CA SER A 379 20.39 -10.18 -20.73
C SER A 379 21.51 -9.73 -19.78
N GLN A 380 21.82 -8.43 -19.76
CA GLN A 380 22.86 -7.88 -18.89
C GLN A 380 22.42 -7.83 -17.42
N ALA A 381 21.16 -7.52 -17.14
CA ALA A 381 20.60 -7.61 -15.80
C ALA A 381 20.68 -9.05 -15.25
N SER A 382 20.36 -10.05 -16.08
CA SER A 382 20.47 -11.47 -15.71
C SER A 382 21.91 -11.87 -15.36
N ARG A 383 22.90 -11.39 -16.12
CA ARG A 383 24.32 -11.60 -15.81
C ARG A 383 24.75 -10.97 -14.49
N ALA A 384 24.22 -9.78 -14.18
CA ALA A 384 24.55 -9.05 -12.95
C ALA A 384 23.76 -9.54 -11.72
N LYS A 385 22.72 -10.36 -11.91
CA LYS A 385 21.85 -10.92 -10.86
C LYS A 385 22.64 -11.57 -9.72
N ALA A 386 23.66 -12.37 -10.04
CA ALA A 386 24.46 -13.06 -9.02
C ALA A 386 25.27 -12.08 -8.16
N ALA A 387 25.85 -11.04 -8.78
CA ALA A 387 26.57 -10.00 -8.06
C ALA A 387 25.63 -9.17 -7.15
N LEU A 388 24.46 -8.80 -7.66
CA LEU A 388 23.43 -8.13 -6.86
C LEU A 388 23.00 -9.01 -5.68
N ALA A 389 22.62 -10.26 -5.92
CA ALA A 389 22.17 -11.16 -4.87
C ALA A 389 23.24 -11.36 -3.79
N SER A 390 24.50 -11.55 -4.20
CA SER A 390 25.63 -11.65 -3.27
C SER A 390 25.81 -10.38 -2.43
N PHE A 391 25.72 -9.20 -3.06
CA PHE A 391 25.84 -7.93 -2.36
C PHE A 391 24.66 -7.67 -1.42
N LEU A 392 23.42 -7.97 -1.82
CA LEU A 392 22.23 -7.82 -0.98
C LEU A 392 22.34 -8.61 0.33
N LYS A 393 22.86 -9.85 0.27
CA LYS A 393 23.04 -10.70 1.46
C LYS A 393 23.92 -10.06 2.53
N ILE A 394 24.94 -9.31 2.14
CA ILE A 394 25.83 -8.61 3.07
C ILE A 394 25.35 -7.18 3.39
N ALA A 395 24.62 -6.54 2.47
CA ALA A 395 24.16 -5.17 2.59
C ALA A 395 22.97 -5.01 3.54
N LEU A 396 21.98 -5.89 3.47
CA LEU A 396 20.74 -5.75 4.24
C LEU A 396 20.96 -5.70 5.76
N PRO A 397 21.79 -6.55 6.37
CA PRO A 397 22.08 -6.44 7.81
C PRO A 397 22.78 -5.12 8.19
N GLU A 398 23.63 -4.57 7.31
CA GLU A 398 24.28 -3.27 7.55
C GLU A 398 23.31 -2.11 7.42
N ILE A 399 22.33 -2.21 6.53
CA ILE A 399 21.26 -1.22 6.38
C ILE A 399 20.41 -1.19 7.66
N VAL A 400 19.98 -2.34 8.18
CA VAL A 400 19.27 -2.42 9.46
C VAL A 400 20.06 -1.75 10.59
N ARG A 401 21.37 -2.04 10.69
CA ARG A 401 22.26 -1.41 11.68
C ARG A 401 22.43 0.10 11.50
N ALA A 402 22.20 0.64 10.31
CA ALA A 402 22.26 2.07 10.03
C ALA A 402 20.96 2.81 10.45
N THR A 403 19.86 2.07 10.53
CA THR A 403 18.51 2.61 10.66
C THR A 403 17.82 2.26 11.97
N ALA A 404 18.34 1.28 12.72
CA ALA A 404 18.09 1.08 14.15
C ALA A 404 18.59 2.30 14.96
#